data_AF-A0A2H9PU16-F1
#
_entry.id   AF-A0A2H9PU16-F1
#
_cell.length_a   1.000
_cell.length_b   1.000
_cell.length_c   1.000
_cell.angle_alpha   90.00
_cell.angle_beta   90.00
_cell.angle_gamma   90.00
#
_symmetry.space_group_name_H-M   'P 1'
#
loop_
_entity.id
_entity.type
_entity.pdbx_description
1 polymer ?
#
loop_
_entity_poly.entity_id
_entity_poly.type
_entity_poly.pdbx_seq_one_letter_code
_entity_poly.pdbx_strand_id
1 'polypeptide(L)'
;KLDLVPMVTNYPSYPWYKSSILNILGGLLKYHNGYSWPWIGCFDAIAKHKLGMKKESENVLKRIARLICKHSTTSEIYNSDGKRIRTWVYQSENRFSWTAGLFILAVHEIIKPKK
;
A
#
# COMPACT_ATOMS: atom_id res chain seq x y z
N LYS A 1 7.41 -7.91 11.49
CA LYS A 1 7.92 -7.82 10.07
C LYS A 1 6.88 -7.25 9.10
N LEU A 2 5.58 -7.41 9.33
CA LEU A 2 4.50 -6.73 8.58
C LEU A 2 4.39 -5.23 8.89
N ASP A 3 5.20 -4.71 9.82
CA ASP A 3 5.08 -3.36 10.40
C ASP A 3 5.63 -2.25 9.48
N LEU A 4 6.34 -2.61 8.41
CA LEU A 4 6.95 -1.62 7.50
C LEU A 4 5.97 -1.09 6.45
N VAL A 5 5.07 -1.92 5.90
CA VAL A 5 4.20 -1.54 4.76
C VAL A 5 2.69 -1.75 4.99
N PRO A 6 1.85 -0.72 4.83
CA PRO A 6 0.39 -0.83 4.92
C PRO A 6 -0.28 -0.83 3.53
N MET A 7 -1.35 -1.57 3.25
CA MET A 7 -1.67 -2.94 3.69
C MET A 7 -1.25 -3.91 2.57
N VAL A 8 -1.01 -5.17 2.91
CA VAL A 8 -0.91 -6.25 1.90
C VAL A 8 -2.29 -6.52 1.28
N THR A 9 -2.35 -6.99 0.04
CA THR A 9 -3.61 -7.26 -0.66
C THR A 9 -4.49 -8.31 0.01
N ASN A 10 -3.87 -9.28 0.68
CA ASN A 10 -4.55 -10.43 1.26
C ASN A 10 -3.70 -11.09 2.34
N TYR A 11 -4.38 -11.83 3.20
CA TYR A 11 -3.77 -12.76 4.14
C TYR A 11 -4.71 -13.96 4.37
N PRO A 12 -4.21 -15.20 4.31
CA PRO A 12 -2.86 -15.59 3.87
C PRO A 12 -2.67 -15.42 2.36
N SER A 13 -1.42 -15.48 1.89
CA SER A 13 -1.12 -15.57 0.46
C SER A 13 -1.65 -16.89 -0.13
N TYR A 14 -2.24 -16.81 -1.32
CA TYR A 14 -2.56 -17.99 -2.11
C TYR A 14 -1.29 -18.72 -2.54
N PRO A 15 -1.30 -20.06 -2.61
CA PRO A 15 -0.23 -20.83 -3.24
C PRO A 15 -0.02 -20.41 -4.70
N TRP A 16 1.23 -20.47 -5.18
CA TRP A 16 1.60 -20.01 -6.52
C TRP A 16 0.82 -20.72 -7.64
N TYR A 17 0.48 -22.01 -7.46
CA TYR A 17 -0.25 -22.80 -8.45
C TYR A 17 -1.72 -22.39 -8.62
N LYS A 18 -2.24 -21.52 -7.75
CA LYS A 18 -3.57 -20.89 -7.90
C LYS A 18 -3.51 -19.54 -8.63
N SER A 19 -2.31 -19.07 -8.99
CA SER A 19 -2.14 -17.85 -9.76
C SER A 19 -2.25 -18.12 -11.26
N SER A 20 -2.80 -17.16 -12.02
CA SER A 20 -2.82 -17.23 -13.48
C SER A 20 -1.41 -17.47 -14.04
N ILE A 21 -1.29 -18.34 -15.04
CA ILE A 21 -0.02 -18.64 -15.70
C ILE A 21 0.63 -17.37 -16.29
N LEU A 22 -0.18 -16.40 -16.72
CA LEU A 22 0.31 -15.11 -17.21
C LEU A 22 1.01 -14.32 -16.10
N ASN A 23 0.51 -14.38 -14.86
CA ASN A 23 1.16 -13.75 -13.72
C ASN A 23 2.44 -14.48 -13.32
N ILE A 24 2.52 -15.80 -13.53
CA ILE A 24 3.73 -16.57 -13.29
C ILE A 24 4.82 -16.14 -14.28
N LEU A 25 4.52 -16.20 -15.58
CA LEU A 25 5.45 -15.82 -16.64
C LEU A 25 5.81 -14.32 -16.59
N GLY A 26 4.87 -13.49 -16.12
CA GLY A 26 5.08 -12.07 -15.89
C GLY A 26 5.88 -11.73 -14.62
N GLY A 27 6.26 -12.71 -13.79
CA GLY A 27 6.89 -12.43 -12.49
C GLY A 27 5.99 -11.63 -11.53
N LEU A 28 4.67 -11.64 -11.76
CA LEU A 28 3.64 -10.91 -11.03
C LEU A 28 2.93 -11.77 -9.97
N LEU A 29 3.52 -12.90 -9.59
CA LEU A 29 2.95 -13.85 -8.62
C LEU A 29 2.44 -13.20 -7.32
N LYS A 30 3.13 -12.15 -6.85
CA LYS A 30 2.80 -11.46 -5.59
C LYS A 30 2.04 -10.14 -5.80
N TYR A 31 1.80 -9.75 -7.05
CA TYR A 31 1.17 -8.47 -7.42
C TYR A 31 -0.16 -8.22 -6.71
N HIS A 32 -1.07 -9.20 -6.82
CA HIS A 32 -2.34 -9.23 -6.11
C HIS A 32 -2.38 -10.27 -4.99
N ASN A 33 -1.22 -10.76 -4.55
CA ASN A 33 -1.13 -11.91 -3.64
C ASN A 33 -0.07 -11.74 -2.55
N GLY A 34 0.04 -10.53 -1.98
CA GLY A 34 0.86 -10.27 -0.80
C GLY A 34 1.79 -9.06 -0.91
N TYR A 35 1.89 -8.42 -2.07
CA TYR A 35 2.48 -7.08 -2.13
C TYR A 35 1.57 -6.05 -1.46
N SER A 36 2.20 -5.00 -0.97
CA SER A 36 1.51 -3.92 -0.28
C SER A 36 1.12 -2.82 -1.25
N TRP A 37 -0.15 -2.44 -1.19
CA TRP A 37 -0.72 -1.34 -1.97
C TRP A 37 -1.06 -0.19 -1.00
N PRO A 38 -0.32 0.94 -1.06
CA PRO A 38 -0.52 2.05 -0.13
C PRO A 38 -1.93 2.65 -0.19
N TRP A 39 -2.57 2.65 -1.36
CA TRP A 39 -3.92 3.16 -1.52
C TRP A 39 -4.96 2.35 -0.74
N ILE A 40 -4.78 1.02 -0.60
CA ILE A 40 -5.61 0.18 0.28
C ILE A 40 -5.38 0.59 1.74
N GLY A 41 -4.13 0.88 2.10
CA GLY A 41 -3.80 1.44 3.41
C GLY A 41 -4.49 2.77 3.70
N CYS A 42 -4.74 3.61 2.68
CA CYS A 42 -5.49 4.86 2.87
C CYS A 42 -6.95 4.59 3.25
N PHE A 43 -7.62 3.64 2.58
CA PHE A 43 -8.97 3.22 2.96
C PHE A 43 -9.01 2.62 4.36
N ASP A 44 -8.02 1.79 4.70
CA ASP A 44 -7.89 1.21 6.04
C ASP A 44 -7.77 2.30 7.11
N ALA A 45 -6.95 3.33 6.87
CA ALA A 45 -6.81 4.45 7.79
C ALA A 45 -8.14 5.21 7.96
N ILE A 46 -8.86 5.49 6.87
CA ILE A 46 -10.16 6.18 6.91
C ILE A 46 -11.19 5.35 7.67
N ALA A 47 -11.28 4.04 7.40
CA ALA A 47 -12.20 3.14 8.08
C ALA A 47 -11.93 3.10 9.58
N LYS A 48 -10.66 2.91 9.98
CA LYS A 48 -10.24 2.97 11.39
C LYS A 48 -10.61 4.28 12.05
N HIS A 49 -10.42 5.41 11.37
CA HIS A 49 -10.80 6.73 11.90
C HIS A 49 -12.31 6.81 12.17
N LYS A 50 -13.14 6.39 11.21
CA LYS A 50 -14.61 6.39 11.33
C LYS A 50 -15.11 5.49 12.47
N LEU A 51 -14.37 4.42 12.79
CA LEU A 51 -14.65 3.52 13.91
C LEU A 51 -14.11 4.03 15.26
N GLY A 52 -13.52 5.23 15.32
CA GLY A 52 -12.95 5.78 16.56
C GLY A 52 -11.55 5.24 16.90
N MET A 53 -10.95 4.40 16.06
CA MET A 53 -9.61 3.82 16.21
C MET A 53 -8.52 4.83 15.77
N LYS A 54 -8.47 5.98 16.46
CA LYS A 54 -7.66 7.14 16.04
C LYS A 54 -6.17 6.82 15.96
N LYS A 55 -5.61 6.14 16.96
CA LYS A 55 -4.17 5.84 17.03
C LYS A 55 -3.75 4.89 15.90
N GLU A 56 -4.56 3.88 15.63
CA GLU A 56 -4.33 2.90 14.58
C GLU A 56 -4.43 3.54 13.20
N SER A 57 -5.44 4.38 12.99
CA SER A 57 -5.62 5.17 11.76
C SER A 57 -4.39 6.04 11.47
N GLU A 58 -3.94 6.81 12.45
CA GLU A 58 -2.74 7.64 12.31
C GLU A 58 -1.48 6.81 12.05
N ASN A 59 -1.36 5.65 12.71
CA ASN A 59 -0.21 4.77 12.51
C ASN A 59 -0.14 4.24 11.07
N VAL A 60 -1.27 3.92 10.46
CA VAL A 60 -1.33 3.52 9.05
C VAL A 60 -0.89 4.67 8.15
N LEU A 61 -1.43 5.88 8.34
CA LEU A 61 -1.00 7.07 7.59
C LEU A 61 0.50 7.35 7.74
N LYS A 62 1.03 7.31 8.97
CA LYS A 62 2.46 7.51 9.25
C LYS A 62 3.34 6.53 8.49
N ARG A 63 2.92 5.26 8.37
CA ARG A 63 3.65 4.25 7.61
C ARG A 63 3.62 4.52 6.10
N ILE A 64 2.48 4.94 5.55
CA ILE A 64 2.37 5.36 4.14
C ILE A 64 3.27 6.59 3.88
N ALA A 65 3.19 7.60 4.75
CA ALA A 65 3.99 8.81 4.65
C ALA A 65 5.50 8.49 4.67
N ARG A 66 5.95 7.58 5.53
CA ARG A 66 7.35 7.12 5.56
C ARG A 66 7.79 6.50 4.23
N LEU A 67 6.92 5.72 3.57
CA LEU A 67 7.24 5.16 2.25
C LEU A 67 7.34 6.26 1.19
N ILE A 68 6.41 7.22 1.19
CA ILE A 68 6.44 8.36 0.27
C ILE A 68 7.72 9.18 0.45
N CYS A 69 8.07 9.51 1.70
CA CYS A 69 9.29 10.26 2.01
C CYS A 69 10.55 9.47 1.63
N LYS A 70 10.60 8.18 1.95
CA LYS A 70 11.76 7.31 1.66
C LYS A 70 12.07 7.22 0.16
N HIS A 71 11.05 7.19 -0.69
CA HIS A 71 11.20 7.03 -2.13
C HIS A 71 11.00 8.32 -2.92
N SER A 72 10.68 9.42 -2.24
CA SER A 72 10.33 10.72 -2.83
C SER A 72 9.28 10.63 -3.94
N THR A 73 8.36 9.67 -3.83
CA THR A 73 7.29 9.42 -4.81
C THR A 73 6.16 8.61 -4.18
N THR A 74 4.97 8.71 -4.76
CA THR A 74 3.91 7.72 -4.57
C THR A 74 4.19 6.54 -5.50
N SER A 75 4.24 5.32 -4.95
CA SER A 75 4.40 4.10 -5.77
C SER A 75 3.13 3.28 -5.73
N GLU A 76 2.96 2.46 -6.76
CA GLU A 76 1.84 1.53 -6.89
C GLU A 76 1.91 0.43 -5.81
N ILE A 77 3.04 -0.26 -5.76
CA ILE A 77 3.27 -1.38 -4.84
C ILE A 77 4.65 -1.42 -4.19
N TYR A 78 4.69 -2.04 -3.01
CA TYR A 78 5.89 -2.35 -2.25
C TYR A 78 5.94 -3.82 -1.80
N ASN A 79 7.15 -4.36 -1.64
CA ASN A 79 7.34 -5.62 -0.92
C ASN A 79 7.22 -5.43 0.60
N SER A 80 7.31 -6.52 1.37
CA SER A 80 7.27 -6.49 2.84
C SER A 80 8.35 -5.61 3.49
N ASP A 81 9.46 -5.36 2.81
CA ASP A 81 10.58 -4.56 3.30
C ASP A 81 10.44 -3.06 2.93
N GLY A 82 9.33 -2.68 2.29
CA GLY A 82 9.11 -1.32 1.82
C GLY A 82 10.00 -0.92 0.65
N LYS A 83 10.46 -1.90 -0.14
CA LYS A 83 11.15 -1.66 -1.43
C LYS A 83 10.13 -1.70 -2.56
N ARG A 84 10.31 -0.83 -3.55
CA ARG A 84 9.52 -0.85 -4.79
C ARG A 84 9.80 -2.13 -5.56
N ILE A 85 8.77 -2.65 -6.22
CA ILE A 85 8.89 -3.88 -7.00
C ILE A 85 9.48 -3.55 -8.37
N ARG A 86 10.50 -4.34 -8.75
CA ARG A 86 11.03 -4.40 -10.11
C ARG A 86 11.38 -5.85 -10.39
N THR A 87 10.82 -6.39 -11.47
CA THR A 87 11.15 -7.69 -12.05
C THR A 87 11.78 -7.46 -13.42
N TRP A 88 12.01 -8.55 -14.16
CA TRP A 88 12.52 -8.46 -15.53
C TRP A 88 11.51 -7.84 -16.52
N VAL A 89 10.22 -7.98 -16.25
CA VAL A 89 9.14 -7.62 -17.19
C VAL A 89 8.15 -6.63 -16.62
N TYR A 90 8.31 -6.24 -15.35
CA TYR A 90 7.42 -5.29 -14.69
C TYR A 90 8.19 -4.40 -13.72
N GLN A 91 7.73 -3.15 -13.60
CA GLN A 91 8.20 -2.19 -12.62
C GLN A 91 7.02 -1.47 -12.01
N SER A 92 7.00 -1.39 -10.68
CA SER A 92 6.02 -0.61 -9.92
C SER A 92 6.04 0.84 -10.36
N GLU A 93 4.88 1.37 -10.76
CA GLU A 93 4.75 2.73 -11.24
C GLU A 93 5.22 3.74 -10.19
N ASN A 94 5.87 4.81 -10.68
CA ASN A 94 6.13 6.01 -9.89
C ASN A 94 5.04 7.04 -10.14
N ARG A 95 4.90 8.00 -9.23
CA ARG A 95 3.85 9.03 -9.26
C ARG A 95 2.45 8.43 -9.42
N PHE A 96 2.21 7.30 -8.78
CA PHE A 96 0.96 6.56 -8.89
C PHE A 96 -0.20 7.38 -8.34
N SER A 97 -1.19 7.66 -9.20
CA SER A 97 -2.25 8.64 -8.96
C SER A 97 -3.20 8.22 -7.84
N TRP A 98 -3.54 6.93 -7.76
CA TRP A 98 -4.45 6.44 -6.72
C TRP A 98 -3.83 6.59 -5.33
N THR A 99 -2.56 6.23 -5.17
CA THR A 99 -1.85 6.43 -3.90
C THR A 99 -1.78 7.92 -3.55
N ALA A 100 -1.48 8.80 -4.51
CA ALA A 100 -1.42 10.24 -4.27
C ALA A 100 -2.77 10.82 -3.83
N GLY A 101 -3.83 10.58 -4.61
CA GLY A 101 -5.16 11.12 -4.35
C GLY A 101 -5.75 10.59 -3.05
N LEU A 102 -5.67 9.27 -2.81
CA LEU A 102 -6.24 8.67 -1.61
C LEU A 102 -5.45 9.00 -0.34
N PHE A 103 -4.14 9.23 -0.44
CA PHE A 103 -3.36 9.71 0.70
C PHE A 103 -3.77 11.13 1.11
N ILE A 104 -3.93 12.04 0.15
CA ILE A 104 -4.43 13.41 0.40
C ILE A 104 -5.82 13.37 1.03
N LEU A 105 -6.73 12.57 0.47
CA LEU A 105 -8.08 12.38 1.00
C LEU A 105 -8.04 11.87 2.46
N ALA A 106 -7.24 10.84 2.73
CA ALA A 106 -7.12 10.28 4.07
C ALA A 106 -6.54 11.30 5.07
N VAL A 107 -5.53 12.08 4.66
CA VAL A 107 -5.00 13.18 5.48
C VAL A 107 -6.07 14.23 5.78
N HIS A 108 -6.84 14.65 4.78
CA HIS A 108 -7.91 15.63 4.94
C HIS A 108 -8.99 15.15 5.94
N GLU A 109 -9.41 13.90 5.81
CA GLU A 109 -10.42 13.29 6.69
C GLU A 109 -9.92 13.11 8.13
N ILE A 110 -8.67 12.70 8.32
CA ILE A 110 -8.14 12.26 9.61
C ILE A 110 -7.50 13.41 10.40
N ILE A 111 -6.72 14.27 9.74
CA ILE A 111 -5.91 15.32 10.39
C ILE A 111 -6.65 16.67 10.36
N LYS A 112 -7.99 16.68 10.16
CA LYS A 112 -8.83 17.87 9.93
C LYS A 112 -8.17 19.17 10.44
N PRO A 113 -7.85 20.13 9.56
CA PRO A 113 -7.25 21.37 10.00
C PRO A 113 -8.17 21.99 11.06
N LYS A 114 -7.59 22.37 12.20
CA LYS A 114 -8.31 23.20 13.17
C LYS A 114 -8.80 24.43 12.39
N LYS A 115 -10.12 24.64 12.37
CA LYS A 115 -10.70 25.91 11.95
C LYS A 115 -10.24 27.02 12.88
#